data_AF-A0A7Z7KI75-F1
#
_entry.id   AF-A0A7Z7KI75-F1
#
_cell.length_a   1.000
_cell.length_b   1.000
_cell.length_c   1.000
_cell.angle_alpha   90.00
_cell.angle_beta   90.00
_cell.angle_gamma   90.00
#
_symmetry.space_group_name_H-M   'P 1'
#
loop_
_entity.id
_entity.type
_entity.pdbx_description
1 polymer ?
#
loop_
_entity_poly.entity_id
_entity_poly.type
_entity_poly.pdbx_seq_one_letter_code
_entity_poly.pdbx_strand_id
1 'polypeptide(L)'
;MPSTTVFSTPSKDRHRLAFRTPFSALQVTDLNSQKPRQRAACPRQRLARTPTEASGEPYFWRWAIWKAFQQDPGDQAIISFITASSWLTGPAFVGLRDLARRTASEIWVMDLGGEGRGARQEENVFDIQTPVAIVTLVRTGKAAREASVYYRRFRGTRAEKFAALDEVARLDPDDGTWECLPGGAGDPLAPASGGEDWAAMPALADLFPWQQPGMMYNRAWPVAPDQDTLQRRWRELLADPSADARAEKYVTGHSGRTIHTAVSGLTPLAALPADAEHRPITRVAWRSFDRQWTFDDPRLAKTDSPALWQALSDRQLFFVSPRTARISGGPAVTVATAVPDKHYFVGSYGGKDVIPLYRDAEAAQPNVTGGLLPLLGERYGREVTPEDLAAYVMGVAGHDAYVQRFDEALEGSPVRVPLTADPDLFTRAVKLGERLLWLQTYGERFTGADRPAGRVPRIPGLGWEAPVTALPASPRAVSYDPATQRLTVGDGVVTGVSPEVRAFTVSGMNILDKWLGARTATGIGRAAGKAATPLDRIRPTEWADEWNDELLDLLRVLTETVSLGGDQADLLDEILAGDLIPANELPEPTPAERKVPKTIKRDFSTAQEEMF
;
A
#
# COMPACT_ATOMS: atom_id res chain seq x y z
N MET A 1 -22.53 24.12 -16.90
CA MET A 1 -22.81 24.60 -15.54
C MET A 1 -24.06 23.90 -15.05
N PRO A 2 -24.03 23.07 -13.99
CA PRO A 2 -25.26 22.66 -13.33
C PRO A 2 -25.59 23.68 -12.22
N SER A 3 -26.84 24.13 -12.22
CA SER A 3 -27.42 25.09 -11.29
C SER A 3 -27.49 24.51 -9.87
N THR A 4 -26.95 25.25 -8.90
CA THR A 4 -27.22 25.03 -7.48
C THR A 4 -28.68 25.42 -7.19
N THR A 5 -29.57 24.44 -7.06
CA THR A 5 -30.93 24.70 -6.57
C THR A 5 -30.89 24.85 -5.06
N VAL A 6 -31.26 26.05 -4.56
CA VAL A 6 -31.37 26.37 -3.14
C VAL A 6 -32.85 26.28 -2.76
N PHE A 7 -33.21 25.35 -1.87
CA PHE A 7 -34.50 25.41 -1.18
C PHE A 7 -34.32 26.21 0.11
N SER A 8 -34.83 27.44 0.13
CA SER A 8 -35.03 28.21 1.36
C SER A 8 -36.52 28.26 1.68
N THR A 9 -36.97 27.49 2.67
CA THR A 9 -38.24 27.77 3.33
C THR A 9 -38.03 28.88 4.37
N PRO A 10 -38.79 29.99 4.33
CA PRO A 10 -38.65 31.05 5.33
C PRO A 10 -39.37 30.63 6.62
N SER A 11 -38.61 30.11 7.58
CA SER A 11 -39.06 29.97 8.96
C SER A 11 -38.01 30.53 9.91
N LYS A 12 -38.46 31.10 11.04
CA LYS A 12 -37.73 31.94 12.01
C LYS A 12 -36.65 31.22 12.85
N ASP A 13 -36.22 30.01 12.48
CA ASP A 13 -35.21 29.25 13.23
C ASP A 13 -33.81 29.38 12.63
N ARG A 14 -32.96 30.19 13.25
CA ARG A 14 -31.57 30.48 12.82
C ARG A 14 -30.55 29.34 13.12
N HIS A 15 -30.98 28.09 13.30
CA HIS A 15 -30.14 27.04 13.90
C HIS A 15 -29.78 25.84 13.00
N ARG A 16 -29.98 25.92 11.67
CA ARG A 16 -29.67 24.82 10.74
C ARG A 16 -28.67 25.25 9.66
N LEU A 17 -27.51 24.59 9.59
CA LEU A 17 -26.58 24.67 8.45
C LEU A 17 -26.56 23.32 7.73
N ALA A 18 -27.03 23.29 6.49
CA ALA A 18 -26.84 22.18 5.56
C ALA A 18 -26.17 22.71 4.29
N PHE A 19 -25.01 22.15 3.91
CA PHE A 19 -24.26 22.55 2.72
C PHE A 19 -23.71 21.33 2.00
N ARG A 20 -23.66 21.40 0.66
CA ARG A 20 -22.80 20.55 -0.16
C ARG A 20 -21.43 21.23 -0.26
N THR A 21 -20.39 20.64 0.31
CA THR A 21 -19.04 21.19 0.25
C THR A 21 -18.39 20.91 -1.12
N PRO A 22 -17.57 21.82 -1.66
CA PRO A 22 -16.78 21.53 -2.84
C PRO A 22 -15.67 20.55 -2.48
N PHE A 23 -15.66 19.39 -3.17
CA PHE A 23 -14.55 18.45 -3.11
C PHE A 23 -13.28 19.11 -3.67
N SER A 24 -12.21 19.12 -2.88
CA SER A 24 -10.86 19.43 -3.35
C SER A 24 -9.94 18.28 -2.92
N ALA A 25 -9.99 17.17 -3.66
CA ALA A 25 -8.82 16.32 -3.79
C ALA A 25 -7.90 17.02 -4.80
N LEU A 26 -6.82 17.62 -4.33
CA LEU A 26 -5.78 18.17 -5.20
C LEU A 26 -5.16 17.02 -6.01
N GLN A 27 -5.72 16.75 -7.19
CA GLN A 27 -4.98 16.18 -8.30
C GLN A 27 -4.04 17.27 -8.80
N VAL A 28 -2.75 17.10 -8.55
CA VAL A 28 -1.72 17.86 -9.26
C VAL A 28 -1.68 17.34 -10.69
N THR A 29 -2.49 17.92 -11.54
CA THR A 29 -2.31 17.93 -12.99
C THR A 29 -2.49 19.37 -13.44
N ASP A 30 -1.45 19.89 -14.08
CA ASP A 30 -1.31 21.25 -14.59
C ASP A 30 -2.58 21.78 -15.26
N LEU A 31 -3.30 22.66 -14.55
CA LEU A 31 -3.98 23.79 -15.15
C LEU A 31 -3.62 25.01 -14.30
N ASN A 32 -2.70 25.80 -14.85
CA ASN A 32 -2.28 27.07 -14.32
C ASN A 32 -3.52 27.95 -14.03
N SER A 33 -3.53 28.59 -12.86
CA SER A 33 -4.41 29.70 -12.44
C SER A 33 -5.81 29.44 -11.84
N GLN A 34 -5.93 28.61 -10.79
CA GLN A 34 -6.88 28.94 -9.68
C GLN A 34 -6.28 28.57 -8.30
N LYS A 35 -5.56 29.52 -7.69
CA LYS A 35 -5.23 29.46 -6.25
C LYS A 35 -6.53 29.60 -5.43
N PRO A 36 -6.70 28.90 -4.30
CA PRO A 36 -7.79 29.19 -3.39
C PRO A 36 -7.70 30.65 -2.93
N ARG A 37 -8.80 31.42 -3.08
CA ARG A 37 -8.88 32.78 -2.57
C ARG A 37 -8.68 32.74 -1.05
N GLN A 38 -7.59 33.32 -0.55
CA GLN A 38 -7.49 33.71 0.87
C GLN A 38 -8.66 34.66 1.17
N ARG A 39 -9.70 34.18 1.85
CA ARG A 39 -10.79 35.02 2.36
C ARG A 39 -10.44 35.47 3.78
N ALA A 40 -10.73 36.75 4.03
CA ALA A 40 -10.23 37.53 5.16
C ALA A 40 -10.63 36.98 6.55
N ALA A 41 -9.63 37.00 7.43
CA ALA A 41 -9.67 37.17 8.89
C ALA A 41 -10.76 36.46 9.72
N CYS A 42 -10.41 35.30 10.29
CA CYS A 42 -10.87 34.92 11.62
C CYS A 42 -10.03 35.69 12.67
N PRO A 43 -10.60 36.33 13.71
CA PRO A 43 -9.80 37.07 14.69
C PRO A 43 -8.89 36.13 15.47
N ARG A 44 -7.59 36.45 15.49
CA ARG A 44 -6.56 35.81 16.31
C ARG A 44 -6.85 36.05 17.79
N GLN A 45 -7.37 35.06 18.50
CA GLN A 45 -7.22 34.98 19.96
C GLN A 45 -6.56 33.65 20.34
N ARG A 46 -5.35 33.79 20.90
CA ARG A 46 -4.44 32.78 21.49
C ARG A 46 -4.48 31.38 20.85
N LEU A 47 -3.69 31.24 19.78
CA LEU A 47 -3.29 29.98 19.18
C LEU A 47 -2.40 29.16 20.13
N ALA A 48 -3.00 28.23 20.87
CA ALA A 48 -2.29 27.03 21.31
C ALA A 48 -2.27 26.04 20.14
N ARG A 49 -1.05 25.70 19.67
CA ARG A 49 -0.68 24.66 18.69
C ARG A 49 -1.82 24.13 17.80
N THR A 50 -2.02 24.74 16.63
CA THR A 50 -2.74 24.14 15.50
C THR A 50 -1.92 24.30 14.21
N PRO A 51 -1.95 23.32 13.28
CA PRO A 51 -1.22 23.41 12.03
C PRO A 51 -1.89 24.43 11.10
N THR A 52 -1.09 25.35 10.58
CA THR A 52 -1.48 26.53 9.80
C THR A 52 -1.93 26.27 8.35
N GLU A 53 -2.27 25.03 7.96
CA GLU A 53 -2.50 24.69 6.55
C GLU A 53 -3.67 23.70 6.31
N ALA A 54 -4.76 23.80 7.07
CA ALA A 54 -5.94 23.00 6.75
C ALA A 54 -6.67 23.56 5.52
N SER A 55 -6.41 22.98 4.34
CA SER A 55 -7.24 23.12 3.14
C SER A 55 -8.07 21.83 2.95
N GLY A 56 -9.35 21.94 2.56
CA GLY A 56 -10.23 20.79 2.32
C GLY A 56 -11.31 20.54 3.39
N GLU A 57 -11.86 19.32 3.44
CA GLU A 57 -13.01 18.94 4.29
C GLU A 57 -12.85 19.19 5.80
N PRO A 58 -11.68 18.96 6.44
CA PRO A 58 -11.51 19.19 7.88
C PRO A 58 -11.70 20.66 8.27
N TYR A 59 -11.41 21.58 7.35
CA TYR A 59 -11.66 23.01 7.55
C TYR A 59 -13.17 23.30 7.68
N PHE A 60 -14.00 22.71 6.82
CA PHE A 60 -15.45 22.92 6.86
C PHE A 60 -16.06 22.36 8.14
N TRP A 61 -15.65 21.16 8.57
CA TRP A 61 -16.06 20.60 9.85
C TRP A 61 -15.65 21.50 11.02
N ARG A 62 -14.37 21.92 11.06
CA ARG A 62 -13.86 22.81 12.11
C ARG A 62 -14.61 24.14 12.17
N TRP A 63 -14.86 24.74 11.02
CA TRP A 63 -15.57 26.00 10.89
C TRP A 63 -17.05 25.87 11.30
N ALA A 64 -17.73 24.80 10.87
CA ALA A 64 -19.13 24.56 11.22
C ALA A 64 -19.28 24.32 12.74
N ILE A 65 -18.42 23.49 13.33
CA ILE A 65 -18.40 23.26 14.79
C ILE A 65 -18.14 24.57 15.52
N TRP A 66 -17.16 25.36 15.07
CA TRP A 66 -16.90 26.68 15.66
C TRP A 66 -18.14 27.57 15.60
N LYS A 67 -18.76 27.66 14.41
CA LYS A 67 -19.86 28.59 14.16
C LYS A 67 -21.13 28.21 14.90
N ALA A 68 -21.53 26.95 14.82
CA ALA A 68 -22.81 26.47 15.34
C ALA A 68 -22.74 26.02 16.80
N PHE A 69 -21.60 25.49 17.27
CA PHE A 69 -21.47 24.96 18.63
C PHE A 69 -20.65 25.85 19.56
N GLN A 70 -19.70 26.66 19.07
CA GLN A 70 -18.78 27.41 19.95
C GLN A 70 -19.05 28.92 20.01
N GLN A 71 -19.39 29.57 18.90
CA GLN A 71 -19.48 31.03 18.82
C GLN A 71 -20.76 31.60 19.44
N ASP A 72 -21.88 30.93 19.21
CA ASP A 72 -23.19 31.30 19.79
C ASP A 72 -23.87 30.00 20.21
N PRO A 73 -23.50 29.43 21.38
CA PRO A 73 -24.02 28.14 21.83
C PRO A 73 -25.48 28.31 22.23
N GLY A 74 -26.37 28.37 21.25
CA GLY A 74 -27.78 28.09 21.46
C GLY A 74 -27.94 26.70 22.05
N ASP A 75 -29.04 26.47 22.75
CA ASP A 75 -29.30 25.18 23.38
C ASP A 75 -29.52 24.07 22.34
N GLN A 76 -29.74 24.38 21.06
CA GLN A 76 -29.94 23.35 20.03
C GLN A 76 -29.29 23.76 18.71
N ALA A 77 -28.52 22.86 18.12
CA ALA A 77 -27.90 23.07 16.81
C ALA A 77 -27.62 21.74 16.11
N ILE A 78 -27.68 21.73 14.78
CA ILE A 78 -27.37 20.57 13.95
C ILE A 78 -26.40 20.99 12.84
N ILE A 79 -25.38 20.14 12.61
CA ILE A 79 -24.46 20.23 11.48
C ILE A 79 -24.56 18.92 10.72
N SER A 80 -24.89 18.95 9.43
CA SER A 80 -24.92 17.74 8.60
C SER A 80 -24.22 17.96 7.27
N PHE A 81 -23.24 17.11 6.97
CA PHE A 81 -22.50 17.12 5.70
C PHE A 81 -22.34 15.72 5.14
N ILE A 82 -22.24 15.65 3.81
CA ILE A 82 -21.67 14.52 3.10
C ILE A 82 -20.22 14.84 2.72
N THR A 83 -19.27 14.07 3.24
CA THR A 83 -17.82 14.26 3.00
C THR A 83 -17.13 12.93 2.73
N ALA A 84 -15.86 12.94 2.31
CA ALA A 84 -15.07 11.70 2.29
C ALA A 84 -15.07 11.05 3.69
N SER A 85 -15.16 9.73 3.74
CA SER A 85 -15.27 8.96 4.99
C SER A 85 -13.93 8.77 5.71
N SER A 86 -12.81 9.17 5.09
CA SER A 86 -11.45 8.96 5.63
C SER A 86 -11.21 9.51 7.05
N TRP A 87 -11.98 10.52 7.49
CA TRP A 87 -11.84 11.10 8.83
C TRP A 87 -12.56 10.31 9.93
N LEU A 88 -13.47 9.39 9.57
CA LEU A 88 -14.16 8.52 10.52
C LEU A 88 -13.17 7.61 11.26
N THR A 89 -12.15 7.10 10.57
CA THR A 89 -11.19 6.15 11.16
C THR A 89 -9.73 6.62 11.04
N GLY A 90 -9.41 7.49 10.08
CA GLY A 90 -8.02 7.82 9.74
C GLY A 90 -7.22 8.44 10.89
N PRO A 91 -5.95 8.05 11.10
CA PRO A 91 -5.14 8.49 12.24
C PRO A 91 -4.80 9.99 12.23
N ALA A 92 -4.83 10.62 11.05
CA ALA A 92 -4.61 12.06 10.93
C ALA A 92 -5.76 12.91 11.50
N PHE A 93 -6.92 12.31 11.79
CA PHE A 93 -8.15 13.01 12.15
C PHE A 93 -8.59 12.82 13.61
N VAL A 94 -7.72 12.24 14.47
CA VAL A 94 -7.97 12.05 15.91
C VAL A 94 -8.45 13.35 16.56
N GLY A 95 -7.76 14.46 16.32
CA GLY A 95 -8.13 15.76 16.89
C GLY A 95 -9.47 16.31 16.38
N LEU A 96 -9.88 15.98 15.15
CA LEU A 96 -11.19 16.38 14.63
C LEU A 96 -12.32 15.56 15.26
N ARG A 97 -12.11 14.25 15.40
CA ARG A 97 -13.07 13.36 16.09
C ARG A 97 -13.23 13.71 17.56
N ASP A 98 -12.12 14.00 18.24
CA ASP A 98 -12.13 14.50 19.62
C ASP A 98 -12.97 15.78 19.73
N LEU A 99 -12.72 16.76 18.85
CA LEU A 99 -13.50 18.00 18.81
C LEU A 99 -15.00 17.73 18.58
N ALA A 100 -15.36 16.85 17.64
CA ALA A 100 -16.75 16.49 17.36
C ALA A 100 -17.41 15.84 18.58
N ARG A 101 -16.78 14.82 19.19
CA ARG A 101 -17.29 14.10 20.37
C ARG A 101 -17.44 14.99 21.61
N ARG A 102 -16.59 16.01 21.78
CA ARG A 102 -16.68 16.96 22.89
C ARG A 102 -17.74 18.04 22.72
N THR A 103 -18.11 18.36 21.48
CA THR A 103 -18.97 19.52 21.18
C THR A 103 -20.39 19.15 20.78
N ALA A 104 -20.59 17.94 20.29
CA ALA A 104 -21.90 17.35 20.01
C ALA A 104 -22.45 16.59 21.23
N SER A 105 -23.77 16.42 21.27
CA SER A 105 -24.47 15.49 22.16
C SER A 105 -24.60 14.12 21.52
N GLU A 106 -24.81 14.08 20.20
CA GLU A 106 -24.94 12.87 19.40
C GLU A 106 -24.25 13.05 18.04
N ILE A 107 -23.73 11.96 17.50
CA ILE A 107 -23.10 11.87 16.18
C ILE A 107 -23.73 10.70 15.44
N TRP A 108 -24.31 10.99 14.28
CA TRP A 108 -24.95 10.00 13.42
C TRP A 108 -24.14 9.85 12.14
N VAL A 109 -23.73 8.63 11.81
CA VAL A 109 -22.88 8.32 10.67
C VAL A 109 -23.60 7.34 9.74
N MET A 110 -23.95 7.81 8.55
CA MET A 110 -24.42 6.96 7.45
C MET A 110 -23.26 6.78 6.47
N ASP A 111 -22.58 5.65 6.57
CA ASP A 111 -21.41 5.34 5.76
C ASP A 111 -21.83 4.71 4.42
N LEU A 112 -21.68 5.49 3.35
CA LEU A 112 -22.09 5.13 2.01
C LEU A 112 -20.99 4.41 1.24
N GLY A 113 -19.76 4.37 1.79
CA GLY A 113 -18.61 3.73 1.15
C GLY A 113 -18.42 4.26 -0.27
N GLY A 114 -18.20 3.34 -1.21
CA GLY A 114 -17.96 3.67 -2.61
C GLY A 114 -16.48 3.86 -2.92
N GLU A 115 -15.63 3.04 -2.32
CA GLU A 115 -14.22 2.97 -2.68
C GLU A 115 -14.10 2.35 -4.08
N GLY A 116 -13.76 3.21 -5.04
CA GLY A 116 -13.63 2.85 -6.44
C GLY A 116 -12.18 2.53 -6.86
N ARG A 117 -11.22 2.57 -5.93
CA ARG A 117 -9.81 2.19 -6.18
C ARG A 117 -9.55 0.78 -5.66
N GLY A 118 -8.67 0.05 -6.35
CA GLY A 118 -8.37 -1.35 -6.06
C GLY A 118 -9.18 -2.31 -6.94
N ALA A 119 -8.99 -3.61 -6.75
CA ALA A 119 -9.65 -4.65 -7.55
C ALA A 119 -11.13 -4.82 -7.18
N ARG A 120 -11.45 -4.66 -5.88
CA ARG A 120 -12.82 -4.69 -5.38
C ARG A 120 -13.34 -3.27 -5.31
N GLN A 121 -14.13 -2.91 -6.30
CA GLN A 121 -14.79 -1.62 -6.36
C GLN A 121 -16.16 -1.72 -5.72
N GLU A 122 -16.49 -0.74 -4.89
CA GLU A 122 -17.85 -0.53 -4.43
C GLU A 122 -18.42 0.68 -5.16
N GLU A 123 -19.65 0.57 -5.68
CA GLU A 123 -20.25 1.67 -6.42
C GLU A 123 -20.50 2.86 -5.49
N ASN A 124 -20.05 4.05 -5.92
CA ASN A 124 -20.20 5.27 -5.15
C ASN A 124 -21.52 5.98 -5.48
N VAL A 125 -22.10 6.69 -4.52
CA VAL A 125 -23.33 7.49 -4.74
C VAL A 125 -23.09 8.72 -5.62
N PHE A 126 -21.83 9.07 -5.87
CA PHE A 126 -21.37 10.07 -6.84
C PHE A 126 -20.44 9.41 -7.88
N ASP A 127 -20.19 10.11 -9.00
CA ASP A 127 -19.25 9.64 -10.03
C ASP A 127 -17.78 9.90 -9.61
N ILE A 128 -17.39 9.38 -8.45
CA ILE A 128 -16.06 9.52 -7.83
C ILE A 128 -15.61 8.17 -7.26
N GLN A 129 -14.31 8.05 -6.96
CA GLN A 129 -13.73 6.82 -6.39
C GLN A 129 -13.46 6.90 -4.89
N THR A 130 -13.57 8.08 -4.28
CA THR A 130 -13.29 8.26 -2.85
C THR A 130 -14.54 7.91 -2.05
N PRO A 131 -14.47 7.05 -1.02
CA PRO A 131 -15.63 6.69 -0.23
C PRO A 131 -16.18 7.89 0.55
N VAL A 132 -17.50 7.96 0.72
CA VAL A 132 -18.20 9.09 1.34
C VAL A 132 -19.14 8.64 2.44
N ALA A 133 -19.38 9.52 3.41
CA ALA A 133 -20.35 9.32 4.47
C ALA A 133 -21.16 10.60 4.71
N ILE A 134 -22.44 10.45 5.05
CA ILE A 134 -23.24 11.52 5.61
C ILE A 134 -23.04 11.47 7.13
N VAL A 135 -22.52 12.56 7.69
CA VAL A 135 -22.33 12.69 9.13
C VAL A 135 -23.18 13.83 9.65
N THR A 136 -23.94 13.57 10.71
CA THR A 136 -24.78 14.56 11.37
C THR A 136 -24.37 14.69 12.83
N LEU A 137 -23.91 15.88 13.20
CA LEU A 137 -23.60 16.26 14.58
C LEU A 137 -24.82 16.99 15.15
N VAL A 138 -25.35 16.48 16.26
CA VAL A 138 -26.49 17.07 16.96
C VAL A 138 -26.03 17.56 18.32
N ARG A 139 -26.43 18.78 18.67
CA ARG A 139 -26.24 19.34 20.00
C ARG A 139 -27.59 19.65 20.64
N THR A 140 -27.79 19.10 21.84
CA THR A 140 -28.93 19.37 22.71
C THR A 140 -28.42 19.81 24.09
N GLY A 141 -28.43 21.11 24.33
CA GLY A 141 -27.99 21.80 25.54
C GLY A 141 -26.50 22.12 25.58
N LYS A 142 -26.00 22.38 26.79
CA LYS A 142 -24.56 22.39 27.06
C LYS A 142 -24.07 20.94 27.06
N ALA A 143 -23.17 20.60 26.14
CA ALA A 143 -22.55 19.27 26.11
C ALA A 143 -21.83 19.01 27.44
N ALA A 144 -22.45 18.22 28.32
CA ALA A 144 -21.94 17.88 29.65
C ALA A 144 -21.24 16.51 29.68
N ARG A 145 -21.42 15.70 28.63
CA ARG A 145 -20.86 14.35 28.43
C ARG A 145 -20.35 14.20 26.99
N GLU A 146 -19.47 13.23 26.76
CA GLU A 146 -19.03 12.86 25.41
C GLU A 146 -20.23 12.38 24.57
N ALA A 147 -20.20 12.68 23.27
CA ALA A 147 -21.30 12.38 22.37
C ALA A 147 -21.53 10.87 22.22
N SER A 148 -22.80 10.47 22.20
CA SER A 148 -23.20 9.13 21.73
C SER A 148 -22.99 9.05 20.22
N VAL A 149 -22.47 7.93 19.72
CA VAL A 149 -22.17 7.76 18.29
C VAL A 149 -22.99 6.60 17.75
N TYR A 150 -23.77 6.88 16.70
CA TYR A 150 -24.63 5.93 16.02
C TYR A 150 -24.14 5.76 14.59
N TYR A 151 -23.86 4.53 14.19
CA TYR A 151 -23.30 4.19 12.89
C TYR A 151 -24.23 3.26 12.12
N ARG A 152 -24.34 3.48 10.81
CA ARG A 152 -25.03 2.58 9.88
C ARG A 152 -24.28 2.55 8.54
N ARG A 153 -23.97 1.34 8.08
CA ARG A 153 -23.34 1.08 6.76
C ARG A 153 -24.40 0.85 5.68
N PHE A 154 -24.27 1.52 4.55
CA PHE A 154 -25.09 1.31 3.36
C PHE A 154 -24.26 0.63 2.27
N ARG A 155 -24.60 -0.63 1.95
CA ARG A 155 -23.90 -1.47 0.96
C ARG A 155 -24.74 -1.61 -0.32
N GLY A 156 -24.11 -2.13 -1.38
CA GLY A 156 -24.76 -2.42 -2.67
C GLY A 156 -24.41 -1.42 -3.77
N THR A 157 -25.18 -1.48 -4.84
CA THR A 157 -25.15 -0.56 -5.98
C THR A 157 -25.58 0.85 -5.57
N ARG A 158 -25.31 1.83 -6.43
CA ARG A 158 -25.76 3.21 -6.22
C ARG A 158 -27.27 3.31 -6.06
N ALA A 159 -28.03 2.55 -6.83
CA ALA A 159 -29.48 2.53 -6.76
C ALA A 159 -29.99 1.95 -5.44
N GLU A 160 -29.40 0.82 -4.98
CA GLU A 160 -29.75 0.20 -3.70
C GLU A 160 -29.41 1.12 -2.52
N LYS A 161 -28.27 1.82 -2.58
CA LYS A 161 -27.91 2.82 -1.56
C LYS A 161 -28.90 3.98 -1.50
N PHE A 162 -29.36 4.49 -2.65
CA PHE A 162 -30.39 5.53 -2.65
C PHE A 162 -31.72 5.03 -2.10
N ALA A 163 -32.17 3.83 -2.50
CA ALA A 163 -33.39 3.24 -1.97
C ALA A 163 -33.32 3.06 -0.44
N ALA A 164 -32.22 2.53 0.08
CA ALA A 164 -32.02 2.36 1.51
C ALA A 164 -31.92 3.70 2.26
N LEU A 165 -31.41 4.77 1.63
CA LEU A 165 -31.40 6.12 2.21
C LEU A 165 -32.80 6.74 2.24
N ASP A 166 -33.64 6.50 1.24
CA ASP A 166 -35.03 6.98 1.20
C ASP A 166 -35.89 6.38 2.32
N GLU A 167 -35.51 5.21 2.84
CA GLU A 167 -36.16 4.58 3.99
C GLU A 167 -35.80 5.24 5.34
N VAL A 168 -34.75 6.07 5.40
CA VAL A 168 -34.32 6.75 6.63
C VAL A 168 -35.18 7.99 6.88
N ALA A 169 -36.36 7.78 7.46
CA ALA A 169 -37.30 8.85 7.78
C ALA A 169 -36.89 9.72 8.98
N ARG A 170 -36.17 9.14 9.96
CA ARG A 170 -35.71 9.82 11.18
C ARG A 170 -34.44 9.17 11.73
N LEU A 171 -33.67 9.94 12.50
CA LEU A 171 -32.55 9.45 13.30
C LEU A 171 -33.11 9.08 14.69
N ASP A 172 -33.20 7.78 14.97
CA ASP A 172 -33.79 7.25 16.19
C ASP A 172 -32.93 6.10 16.75
N PRO A 173 -32.38 6.22 17.97
CA PRO A 173 -31.48 5.21 18.50
C PRO A 173 -32.19 3.90 18.81
N ASP A 174 -33.52 3.94 18.95
CA ASP A 174 -34.34 2.79 19.30
C ASP A 174 -34.88 2.04 18.05
N ASP A 175 -34.53 2.46 16.82
CA ASP A 175 -35.03 1.84 15.58
C ASP A 175 -34.36 0.48 15.24
N GLY A 176 -33.32 0.09 15.98
CA GLY A 176 -32.58 -1.17 15.81
C GLY A 176 -31.69 -1.26 14.56
N THR A 177 -31.66 -0.23 13.72
CA THR A 177 -30.85 -0.17 12.48
C THR A 177 -29.51 0.54 12.67
N TRP A 178 -29.28 1.14 13.84
CA TRP A 178 -28.04 1.82 14.19
C TRP A 178 -27.21 1.02 15.18
N GLU A 179 -25.92 0.93 14.89
CA GLU A 179 -24.92 0.44 15.83
C GLU A 179 -24.47 1.60 16.74
N CYS A 180 -24.68 1.47 18.04
CA CYS A 180 -24.16 2.42 19.02
C CYS A 180 -22.69 2.09 19.32
N LEU A 181 -21.77 2.97 18.89
CA LEU A 181 -20.35 2.73 19.01
C LEU A 181 -19.83 3.13 20.40
N PRO A 182 -19.11 2.24 21.11
CA PRO A 182 -18.39 2.63 22.31
C PRO A 182 -17.20 3.55 21.95
N GLY A 183 -16.65 4.23 22.95
CA GLY A 183 -15.42 5.03 22.81
C GLY A 183 -15.58 6.48 23.21
N GLY A 184 -14.44 7.17 23.33
CA GLY A 184 -14.33 8.53 23.82
C GLY A 184 -13.50 9.44 22.92
N ALA A 185 -12.92 10.48 23.52
CA ALA A 185 -12.09 11.48 22.86
C ALA A 185 -11.13 10.92 21.78
N GLY A 186 -11.44 11.20 20.50
CA GLY A 186 -10.56 10.89 19.36
C GLY A 186 -10.73 9.49 18.75
N ASP A 187 -11.53 8.63 19.37
CA ASP A 187 -11.83 7.29 18.88
C ASP A 187 -12.57 7.33 17.53
N PRO A 188 -12.44 6.27 16.71
CA PRO A 188 -13.16 6.16 15.45
C PRO A 188 -14.66 6.41 15.57
N LEU A 189 -15.26 6.89 14.47
CA LEU A 189 -16.70 7.09 14.30
C LEU A 189 -17.30 6.02 13.36
N ALA A 190 -16.64 4.87 13.27
CA ALA A 190 -17.07 3.68 12.56
C ALA A 190 -16.59 2.45 13.38
N PRO A 191 -17.30 1.32 13.32
CA PRO A 191 -16.93 0.11 14.05
C PRO A 191 -15.56 -0.42 13.61
N ALA A 192 -14.92 -1.18 14.48
CA ALA A 192 -13.73 -1.93 14.11
C ALA A 192 -14.14 -3.03 13.12
N SER A 193 -13.46 -3.08 11.98
CA SER A 193 -13.69 -4.11 10.97
C SER A 193 -13.27 -5.49 11.48
N GLY A 194 -14.11 -6.51 11.27
CA GLY A 194 -13.78 -7.93 11.46
C GLY A 194 -14.27 -8.60 12.76
N GLY A 195 -14.84 -7.85 13.71
CA GLY A 195 -15.37 -8.42 14.96
C GLY A 195 -14.31 -8.84 15.98
N GLU A 196 -14.75 -9.49 17.08
CA GLU A 196 -13.90 -9.89 18.21
C GLU A 196 -12.88 -10.98 17.83
N ASP A 197 -13.30 -11.98 17.05
CA ASP A 197 -12.42 -13.07 16.62
C ASP A 197 -11.24 -12.54 15.79
N TRP A 198 -11.49 -11.59 14.88
CA TRP A 198 -10.43 -10.91 14.16
C TRP A 198 -9.52 -10.12 15.10
N ALA A 199 -10.10 -9.36 16.04
CA ALA A 199 -9.33 -8.56 16.98
C ALA A 199 -8.44 -9.42 17.92
N ALA A 200 -8.86 -10.65 18.20
CA ALA A 200 -8.12 -11.62 18.99
C ALA A 200 -6.91 -12.22 18.23
N MET A 201 -6.89 -12.22 16.90
CA MET A 201 -5.72 -12.67 16.13
C MET A 201 -4.58 -11.64 16.21
N PRO A 202 -3.31 -12.04 16.37
CA PRO A 202 -2.20 -11.08 16.41
C PRO A 202 -2.04 -10.32 15.10
N ALA A 203 -1.79 -9.01 15.19
CA ALA A 203 -1.45 -8.23 14.02
C ALA A 203 -0.08 -8.65 13.46
N LEU A 204 0.07 -8.64 12.13
CA LEU A 204 1.37 -8.92 11.50
C LEU A 204 2.47 -7.98 12.02
N ALA A 205 2.11 -6.75 12.37
CA ALA A 205 2.99 -5.74 12.95
C ALA A 205 3.37 -5.98 14.41
N ASP A 206 2.70 -6.91 15.08
CA ASP A 206 3.04 -7.30 16.45
C ASP A 206 3.84 -8.61 16.46
N LEU A 207 3.84 -9.36 15.36
CA LEU A 207 4.80 -10.43 15.12
C LEU A 207 6.16 -9.88 14.66
N PHE A 208 6.13 -8.92 13.72
CA PHE A 208 7.31 -8.27 13.14
C PHE A 208 7.24 -6.74 13.34
N PRO A 209 7.81 -6.22 14.44
CA PRO A 209 7.48 -4.88 14.94
C PRO A 209 8.07 -3.71 14.17
N TRP A 210 9.25 -3.85 13.56
CA TRP A 210 9.81 -2.78 12.73
C TRP A 210 9.16 -2.76 11.36
N GLN A 211 8.60 -1.60 11.04
CA GLN A 211 8.04 -1.29 9.72
C GLN A 211 8.47 0.11 9.30
N GLN A 212 8.61 0.32 7.99
CA GLN A 212 8.87 1.64 7.45
C GLN A 212 8.49 1.77 5.97
N PRO A 213 8.39 3.00 5.44
CA PRO A 213 8.24 3.22 4.02
C PRO A 213 9.38 2.63 3.20
N GLY A 214 9.03 1.98 2.10
CA GLY A 214 9.94 1.65 1.02
C GLY A 214 10.62 2.90 0.44
N MET A 215 11.69 2.66 -0.30
CA MET A 215 12.46 3.71 -0.95
C MET A 215 11.62 4.39 -2.04
N MET A 216 11.94 5.62 -2.42
CA MET A 216 11.19 6.37 -3.43
C MET A 216 12.08 7.38 -4.13
N TYR A 217 12.22 7.27 -5.45
CA TYR A 217 12.92 8.28 -6.27
C TYR A 217 12.06 9.51 -6.60
N ASN A 218 10.73 9.35 -6.61
CA ASN A 218 9.75 10.35 -7.05
C ASN A 218 9.93 10.78 -8.53
N ARG A 219 10.57 9.90 -9.31
CA ARG A 219 10.81 9.95 -10.76
C ARG A 219 11.09 8.52 -11.23
N ALA A 220 10.88 8.21 -12.51
CA ALA A 220 10.97 6.84 -13.00
C ALA A 220 12.35 6.47 -13.56
N TRP A 221 13.07 7.41 -14.18
CA TRP A 221 14.31 7.14 -14.89
C TRP A 221 15.44 6.43 -14.11
N PRO A 222 15.58 6.55 -12.77
CA PRO A 222 16.57 5.80 -12.01
C PRO A 222 16.32 4.29 -11.97
N VAL A 223 15.20 3.81 -12.52
CA VAL A 223 14.83 2.39 -12.57
C VAL A 223 14.60 1.93 -14.00
N ALA A 224 15.13 0.77 -14.37
CA ALA A 224 14.96 0.16 -15.69
C ALA A 224 14.95 -1.37 -15.62
N PRO A 225 14.36 -2.05 -16.62
CA PRO A 225 14.34 -3.52 -16.67
C PRO A 225 15.71 -4.14 -17.00
N ASP A 226 16.68 -3.35 -17.47
CA ASP A 226 18.04 -3.75 -17.81
C ASP A 226 19.08 -2.71 -17.34
N GLN A 227 20.32 -3.14 -17.15
CA GLN A 227 21.40 -2.27 -16.67
C GLN A 227 21.90 -1.29 -17.74
N ASP A 228 21.96 -1.68 -19.02
CA ASP A 228 22.45 -0.81 -20.11
C ASP A 228 21.61 0.48 -20.23
N THR A 229 20.28 0.37 -20.11
CA THR A 229 19.37 1.51 -20.13
C THR A 229 19.71 2.50 -19.01
N LEU A 230 20.06 2.02 -17.80
CA LEU A 230 20.50 2.89 -16.71
C LEU A 230 21.84 3.55 -17.05
N GLN A 231 22.81 2.81 -17.57
CA GLN A 231 24.11 3.36 -17.97
C GLN A 231 23.97 4.44 -19.05
N ARG A 232 23.11 4.23 -20.05
CA ARG A 232 22.78 5.24 -21.08
C ARG A 232 22.11 6.47 -20.47
N ARG A 233 21.15 6.29 -19.56
CA ARG A 233 20.51 7.42 -18.84
C ARG A 233 21.50 8.21 -17.99
N TRP A 234 22.44 7.54 -17.33
CA TRP A 234 23.48 8.20 -16.54
C TRP A 234 24.39 9.04 -17.42
N ARG A 235 24.88 8.48 -18.53
CA ARG A 235 25.67 9.22 -19.53
C ARG A 235 24.91 10.42 -20.07
N GLU A 236 23.63 10.24 -20.42
CA GLU A 236 22.80 11.35 -20.91
C GLU A 236 22.58 12.45 -19.86
N LEU A 237 22.40 12.07 -18.58
CA LEU A 237 22.27 13.01 -17.48
C LEU A 237 23.52 13.90 -17.36
N LEU A 238 24.72 13.35 -17.54
CA LEU A 238 25.98 14.06 -17.36
C LEU A 238 26.55 14.70 -18.64
N ALA A 239 26.05 14.30 -19.81
CA ALA A 239 26.52 14.75 -21.13
C ALA A 239 26.55 16.26 -21.29
N ASP A 240 25.60 16.98 -20.69
CA ASP A 240 25.61 18.44 -20.68
C ASP A 240 26.40 18.95 -19.45
N PRO A 241 27.46 19.76 -19.64
CA PRO A 241 28.20 20.34 -18.52
C PRO A 241 27.39 21.41 -17.75
N SER A 242 26.31 21.94 -18.34
CA SER A 242 25.43 22.92 -17.70
C SER A 242 24.58 22.26 -16.62
N ALA A 243 24.70 22.73 -15.38
CA ALA A 243 23.87 22.28 -14.27
C ALA A 243 22.37 22.48 -14.54
N ASP A 244 21.98 23.53 -15.26
CA ASP A 244 20.56 23.80 -15.57
C ASP A 244 20.01 22.74 -16.53
N ALA A 245 20.74 22.40 -17.59
CA ALA A 245 20.36 21.32 -18.51
C ALA A 245 20.29 19.96 -17.79
N ARG A 246 21.22 19.68 -16.86
CA ARG A 246 21.14 18.48 -16.01
C ARG A 246 19.89 18.49 -15.13
N ALA A 247 19.52 19.64 -14.56
CA ALA A 247 18.35 19.77 -13.70
C ALA A 247 17.04 19.50 -14.46
N GLU A 248 16.96 19.94 -15.71
CA GLU A 248 15.84 19.65 -16.62
C GLU A 248 15.72 18.15 -16.92
N LYS A 249 16.83 17.46 -17.20
CA LYS A 249 16.85 16.01 -17.43
C LYS A 249 16.53 15.21 -16.16
N TYR A 250 17.05 15.67 -15.02
CA TYR A 250 16.88 15.03 -13.71
C TYR A 250 15.43 15.07 -13.20
N VAL A 251 14.66 16.08 -13.63
CA VAL A 251 13.27 16.36 -13.22
C VAL A 251 13.13 16.57 -11.73
N THR A 252 13.57 17.74 -11.28
CA THR A 252 13.49 18.14 -9.87
C THR A 252 12.04 18.40 -9.45
N GLY A 253 11.49 17.55 -8.59
CA GLY A 253 10.17 17.76 -8.00
C GLY A 253 10.18 18.83 -6.90
N HIS A 254 8.99 19.27 -6.49
CA HIS A 254 8.78 20.23 -5.38
C HIS A 254 9.28 19.75 -3.99
N SER A 255 9.62 18.46 -3.88
CA SER A 255 10.13 17.84 -2.65
C SER A 255 11.09 16.70 -3.03
N GLY A 256 12.10 16.45 -2.19
CA GLY A 256 13.11 15.42 -2.40
C GLY A 256 14.46 16.02 -2.80
N ARG A 257 15.39 15.15 -3.22
CA ARG A 257 16.74 15.56 -3.60
C ARG A 257 16.78 16.11 -5.03
N THR A 258 17.58 17.16 -5.19
CA THR A 258 17.91 17.85 -6.45
C THR A 258 19.34 17.49 -6.87
N ILE A 259 19.76 17.87 -8.08
CA ILE A 259 21.15 17.68 -8.52
C ILE A 259 22.18 18.41 -7.64
N HIS A 260 21.76 19.42 -6.88
CA HIS A 260 22.62 20.19 -5.97
C HIS A 260 22.63 19.64 -4.55
N THR A 261 21.85 18.60 -4.25
CA THR A 261 21.75 18.10 -2.88
C THR A 261 23.06 17.44 -2.46
N ALA A 262 23.65 17.96 -1.38
CA ALA A 262 24.82 17.35 -0.76
C ALA A 262 24.40 16.12 0.04
N VAL A 263 25.03 14.98 -0.27
CA VAL A 263 24.94 13.75 0.53
C VAL A 263 26.33 13.48 1.10
N SER A 264 26.42 13.18 2.40
CA SER A 264 27.71 12.98 3.06
C SER A 264 28.52 11.88 2.36
N GLY A 265 29.77 12.19 1.99
CA GLY A 265 30.65 11.26 1.29
C GLY A 265 30.47 11.20 -0.23
N LEU A 266 29.55 12.00 -0.82
CA LEU A 266 29.33 12.02 -2.26
C LEU A 266 29.36 13.44 -2.83
N THR A 267 30.06 13.61 -3.94
CA THR A 267 30.02 14.84 -4.74
C THR A 267 28.60 15.06 -5.27
N PRO A 268 28.00 16.27 -5.16
CA PRO A 268 26.70 16.57 -5.76
C PRO A 268 26.68 16.31 -7.27
N LEU A 269 25.55 15.85 -7.81
CA LEU A 269 25.42 15.50 -9.23
C LEU A 269 25.72 16.69 -10.16
N ALA A 270 25.38 17.91 -9.73
CA ALA A 270 25.68 19.13 -10.46
C ALA A 270 27.19 19.40 -10.63
N ALA A 271 28.02 18.86 -9.75
CA ALA A 271 29.48 19.08 -9.73
C ALA A 271 30.28 17.90 -10.31
N LEU A 272 29.61 16.84 -10.78
CA LEU A 272 30.28 15.71 -11.40
C LEU A 272 30.80 16.09 -12.81
N PRO A 273 31.99 15.62 -13.22
CA PRO A 273 32.41 15.74 -14.60
C PRO A 273 31.52 14.91 -15.54
N ALA A 274 31.56 15.19 -16.84
CA ALA A 274 30.68 14.55 -17.83
C ALA A 274 30.93 13.04 -17.99
N ASP A 275 32.13 12.58 -17.65
CA ASP A 275 32.61 11.21 -17.70
C ASP A 275 32.57 10.50 -16.33
N ALA A 276 31.95 11.12 -15.31
CA ALA A 276 31.88 10.51 -13.99
C ALA A 276 31.12 9.18 -14.03
N GLU A 277 31.67 8.16 -13.40
CA GLU A 277 31.03 6.87 -13.28
C GLU A 277 29.78 6.93 -12.39
N HIS A 278 28.81 6.07 -12.69
CA HIS A 278 27.65 5.89 -11.83
C HIS A 278 28.02 5.09 -10.58
N ARG A 279 27.20 5.21 -9.53
CA ARG A 279 27.26 4.28 -8.40
C ARG A 279 26.82 2.87 -8.82
N PRO A 280 27.12 1.82 -8.04
CA PRO A 280 26.75 0.45 -8.38
C PRO A 280 25.27 0.30 -8.79
N ILE A 281 25.02 -0.51 -9.81
CA ILE A 281 23.68 -0.88 -10.23
C ILE A 281 23.29 -2.16 -9.47
N THR A 282 22.10 -2.17 -8.88
CA THR A 282 21.61 -3.23 -7.99
C THR A 282 20.16 -3.55 -8.30
N ARG A 283 19.67 -4.71 -7.87
CA ARG A 283 18.24 -5.05 -7.98
C ARG A 283 17.42 -4.20 -7.01
N VAL A 284 16.25 -3.78 -7.47
CA VAL A 284 15.21 -3.14 -6.67
C VAL A 284 13.93 -3.95 -6.80
N ALA A 285 13.24 -4.13 -5.68
CA ALA A 285 11.91 -4.70 -5.70
C ALA A 285 10.94 -3.60 -6.17
N TRP A 286 10.74 -3.55 -7.48
CA TRP A 286 9.99 -2.47 -8.10
C TRP A 286 8.50 -2.69 -7.88
N ARG A 287 7.96 -3.85 -8.25
CA ARG A 287 6.57 -4.24 -7.98
C ARG A 287 6.51 -5.65 -7.42
N SER A 288 5.39 -6.06 -6.81
CA SER A 288 5.19 -7.46 -6.47
C SER A 288 5.50 -8.34 -7.69
N PHE A 289 6.37 -9.33 -7.50
CA PHE A 289 6.93 -10.23 -8.54
C PHE A 289 7.79 -9.58 -9.64
N ASP A 290 7.98 -8.25 -9.68
CA ASP A 290 8.83 -7.56 -10.67
C ASP A 290 10.09 -6.96 -10.02
N ARG A 291 11.23 -7.61 -10.30
CA ARG A 291 12.57 -7.17 -9.90
C ARG A 291 13.18 -6.40 -11.06
N GLN A 292 13.52 -5.13 -10.83
CA GLN A 292 14.18 -4.28 -11.83
C GLN A 292 15.57 -3.86 -11.33
N TRP A 293 16.28 -3.09 -12.14
CA TRP A 293 17.58 -2.53 -11.80
C TRP A 293 17.46 -1.07 -11.40
N THR A 294 18.33 -0.64 -10.49
CA THR A 294 18.45 0.76 -10.03
C THR A 294 19.88 1.10 -9.65
N PHE A 295 20.18 2.37 -9.45
CA PHE A 295 21.44 2.79 -8.82
C PHE A 295 21.33 2.75 -7.29
N ASP A 296 22.32 2.17 -6.61
CA ASP A 296 22.55 2.42 -5.18
C ASP A 296 23.18 3.81 -5.00
N ASP A 297 22.40 4.83 -5.33
CA ASP A 297 22.76 6.23 -5.24
C ASP A 297 21.69 7.02 -4.49
N PRO A 298 21.93 7.35 -3.20
CA PRO A 298 20.99 8.13 -2.43
C PRO A 298 20.74 9.52 -3.06
N ARG A 299 21.66 10.10 -3.84
CA ARG A 299 21.46 11.42 -4.46
C ARG A 299 20.21 11.47 -5.35
N LEU A 300 19.81 10.34 -5.91
CA LEU A 300 18.63 10.23 -6.79
C LEU A 300 17.31 10.14 -6.00
N ALA A 301 17.34 9.70 -4.74
CA ALA A 301 16.16 9.35 -3.96
C ALA A 301 15.46 10.57 -3.33
N LYS A 302 14.12 10.60 -3.36
CA LYS A 302 13.31 11.47 -2.47
C LYS A 302 13.30 10.91 -1.04
N THR A 303 13.11 9.60 -0.92
CA THR A 303 13.15 8.86 0.35
C THR A 303 14.05 7.66 0.12
N ASP A 304 15.22 7.66 0.74
CA ASP A 304 16.24 6.62 0.53
C ASP A 304 15.99 5.35 1.34
N SER A 305 15.31 5.48 2.49
CA SER A 305 15.07 4.40 3.45
C SER A 305 16.37 3.63 3.80
N PRO A 306 17.41 4.32 4.29
CA PRO A 306 18.76 3.76 4.43
C PRO A 306 18.84 2.55 5.38
N ALA A 307 17.91 2.42 6.32
CA ALA A 307 17.84 1.24 7.17
C ALA A 307 17.42 -0.03 6.42
N LEU A 308 16.63 0.06 5.33
CA LEU A 308 16.33 -1.10 4.48
C LEU A 308 17.60 -1.56 3.76
N TRP A 309 18.35 -0.61 3.20
CA TRP A 309 19.61 -0.89 2.52
C TRP A 309 20.66 -1.47 3.47
N GLN A 310 20.75 -0.94 4.70
CA GLN A 310 21.69 -1.44 5.72
C GLN A 310 21.37 -2.88 6.15
N ALA A 311 20.09 -3.28 6.10
CA ALA A 311 19.67 -4.62 6.49
C ALA A 311 19.63 -5.60 5.30
N LEU A 312 20.00 -5.17 4.09
CA LEU A 312 19.98 -6.01 2.89
C LEU A 312 21.10 -7.07 2.96
N SER A 313 20.76 -8.32 2.69
CA SER A 313 21.72 -9.44 2.61
C SER A 313 21.13 -10.66 1.91
N ASP A 314 21.95 -11.69 1.73
CA ASP A 314 21.57 -12.99 1.15
C ASP A 314 20.63 -13.83 2.04
N ARG A 315 20.28 -13.34 3.23
CA ARG A 315 19.28 -13.95 4.11
C ARG A 315 18.05 -13.09 4.32
N GLN A 316 18.08 -11.84 3.86
CA GLN A 316 17.00 -10.90 4.10
C GLN A 316 15.76 -11.24 3.28
N LEU A 317 14.60 -11.03 3.90
CA LEU A 317 13.29 -10.94 3.27
C LEU A 317 12.63 -9.62 3.67
N PHE A 318 11.93 -9.00 2.72
CA PHE A 318 11.06 -7.86 2.98
C PHE A 318 9.62 -8.27 2.72
N PHE A 319 8.83 -8.44 3.77
CA PHE A 319 7.39 -8.55 3.61
C PHE A 319 6.81 -7.17 3.28
N VAL A 320 5.80 -7.18 2.41
CA VAL A 320 5.00 -5.99 2.14
C VAL A 320 3.54 -6.38 2.23
N SER A 321 2.85 -5.71 3.15
CA SER A 321 1.42 -5.84 3.41
C SER A 321 0.87 -4.45 3.76
N PRO A 322 0.04 -3.84 2.90
CA PRO A 322 -0.47 -2.50 3.17
C PRO A 322 -1.26 -2.44 4.49
N ARG A 323 -1.01 -1.42 5.32
CA ARG A 323 -1.82 -1.15 6.54
C ARG A 323 -2.83 -0.03 6.35
N THR A 324 -2.53 0.89 5.43
CA THR A 324 -3.35 2.08 5.19
C THR A 324 -4.06 2.08 3.83
N ALA A 325 -4.02 0.96 3.11
CA ALA A 325 -4.69 0.80 1.82
C ALA A 325 -5.43 -0.53 1.79
N ARG A 326 -6.59 -0.55 1.14
CA ARG A 326 -7.40 -1.75 0.99
C ARG A 326 -6.64 -2.80 0.17
N ILE A 327 -6.58 -4.01 0.71
CA ILE A 327 -6.11 -5.20 -0.01
C ILE A 327 -7.32 -5.78 -0.74
N SER A 328 -7.19 -6.10 -2.03
CA SER A 328 -8.33 -6.56 -2.82
C SER A 328 -7.95 -7.57 -3.90
N GLY A 329 -8.13 -8.85 -3.63
CA GLY A 329 -7.74 -9.90 -4.55
C GLY A 329 -6.23 -10.18 -4.57
N GLY A 330 -5.87 -11.44 -4.78
CA GLY A 330 -4.51 -11.93 -4.65
C GLY A 330 -4.06 -12.04 -3.19
N PRO A 331 -2.75 -12.24 -2.96
CA PRO A 331 -2.21 -12.43 -1.61
C PRO A 331 -2.31 -11.18 -0.75
N ALA A 332 -2.52 -11.34 0.57
CA ALA A 332 -2.47 -10.24 1.53
C ALA A 332 -1.03 -9.82 1.87
N VAL A 333 -0.09 -10.75 1.78
CA VAL A 333 1.34 -10.53 2.01
C VAL A 333 2.13 -10.95 0.78
N THR A 334 3.04 -10.09 0.33
CA THR A 334 4.04 -10.42 -0.71
C THR A 334 5.44 -10.26 -0.17
N VAL A 335 6.42 -10.90 -0.80
CA VAL A 335 7.82 -10.87 -0.35
C VAL A 335 8.78 -10.36 -1.44
N ALA A 336 9.82 -9.67 -1.01
CA ALA A 336 10.93 -9.25 -1.84
C ALA A 336 12.28 -9.62 -1.22
N THR A 337 13.27 -9.90 -2.07
CA THR A 337 14.69 -10.08 -1.67
C THR A 337 15.51 -8.80 -1.83
N ALA A 338 15.05 -7.86 -2.67
CA ALA A 338 15.64 -6.54 -2.86
C ALA A 338 14.85 -5.45 -2.11
N VAL A 339 15.46 -4.27 -1.89
CA VAL A 339 14.81 -3.14 -1.21
C VAL A 339 13.52 -2.73 -1.95
N PRO A 340 12.34 -2.71 -1.28
CA PRO A 340 11.08 -2.36 -1.95
C PRO A 340 10.93 -0.87 -2.22
N ASP A 341 10.38 -0.54 -3.40
CA ASP A 341 9.84 0.79 -3.71
C ASP A 341 8.57 1.07 -2.89
N LYS A 342 8.31 2.35 -2.62
CA LYS A 342 7.13 2.82 -1.88
C LYS A 342 5.80 2.42 -2.55
N HIS A 343 5.83 2.12 -3.84
CA HIS A 343 4.68 1.63 -4.60
C HIS A 343 4.78 0.14 -4.94
N TYR A 344 5.64 -0.63 -4.26
CA TYR A 344 5.89 -2.05 -4.56
C TYR A 344 4.62 -2.90 -4.68
N PHE A 345 3.74 -2.87 -3.67
CA PHE A 345 2.65 -3.85 -3.57
C PHE A 345 1.67 -3.83 -4.77
N VAL A 346 1.15 -2.65 -5.16
CA VAL A 346 0.12 -2.52 -6.23
C VAL A 346 0.54 -1.61 -7.38
N GLY A 347 1.77 -1.09 -7.33
CA GLY A 347 2.36 -0.21 -8.33
C GLY A 347 1.97 1.26 -8.30
N SER A 348 0.89 1.61 -7.58
CA SER A 348 0.50 2.99 -7.27
C SER A 348 0.61 3.33 -5.77
N TYR A 349 0.72 2.34 -4.89
CA TYR A 349 0.85 2.47 -3.43
C TYR A 349 1.19 1.11 -2.81
N GLY A 350 1.17 1.03 -1.47
CA GLY A 350 1.21 -0.22 -0.71
C GLY A 350 2.59 -0.64 -0.20
N GLY A 351 3.68 -0.03 -0.68
CA GLY A 351 5.02 -0.16 -0.10
C GLY A 351 5.32 0.84 1.02
N LYS A 352 4.30 1.36 1.72
CA LYS A 352 4.50 2.27 2.87
C LYS A 352 4.88 1.50 4.14
N ASP A 353 4.51 0.24 4.21
CA ASP A 353 4.61 -0.61 5.39
C ASP A 353 5.47 -1.83 5.04
N VAL A 354 6.75 -1.59 4.71
CA VAL A 354 7.74 -2.65 4.47
C VAL A 354 8.19 -3.21 5.82
N ILE A 355 8.21 -4.53 5.93
CA ILE A 355 8.50 -5.28 7.15
C ILE A 355 9.69 -6.22 6.88
N PRO A 356 10.93 -5.81 7.20
CA PRO A 356 12.11 -6.66 7.05
C PRO A 356 12.06 -7.85 8.02
N LEU A 357 12.62 -9.01 7.65
CA LEU A 357 12.76 -10.16 8.54
C LEU A 357 13.90 -9.98 9.54
N TYR A 358 15.00 -9.34 9.12
CA TYR A 358 16.15 -9.00 9.97
C TYR A 358 16.38 -7.50 10.06
N ARG A 359 16.94 -7.07 11.19
CA ARG A 359 17.27 -5.66 11.51
C ARG A 359 18.66 -5.25 11.02
N ASP A 360 19.50 -6.21 10.67
CA ASP A 360 20.88 -6.06 10.23
C ASP A 360 21.21 -6.99 9.05
N ALA A 361 22.27 -6.67 8.30
CA ALA A 361 22.68 -7.45 7.13
C ALA A 361 23.23 -8.82 7.53
N GLU A 362 23.86 -8.89 8.70
CA GLU A 362 24.39 -10.12 9.28
C GLU A 362 23.27 -11.09 9.67
N ALA A 363 21.99 -10.69 9.64
CA ALA A 363 20.85 -11.49 10.06
C ALA A 363 21.05 -12.09 11.47
N ALA A 364 21.65 -11.30 12.35
CA ALA A 364 21.88 -11.64 13.75
C ALA A 364 20.75 -11.11 14.66
N GLN A 365 20.06 -10.05 14.22
CA GLN A 365 18.95 -9.44 14.94
C GLN A 365 17.66 -9.64 14.15
N PRO A 366 16.85 -10.67 14.45
CA PRO A 366 15.55 -10.82 13.81
C PRO A 366 14.63 -9.65 14.18
N ASN A 367 13.81 -9.23 13.24
CA ASN A 367 12.72 -8.29 13.47
C ASN A 367 11.49 -9.06 14.00
N VAL A 368 11.64 -9.76 15.12
CA VAL A 368 10.57 -10.52 15.76
C VAL A 368 10.41 -10.00 17.18
N THR A 369 9.16 -9.90 17.64
CA THR A 369 8.87 -9.45 19.01
C THR A 369 9.58 -10.31 20.05
N GLY A 370 10.27 -9.66 20.98
CA GLY A 370 11.04 -10.31 22.03
C GLY A 370 10.21 -11.29 22.85
N GLY A 371 10.73 -12.50 23.06
CA GLY A 371 10.04 -13.57 23.79
C GLY A 371 9.03 -14.36 22.96
N LEU A 372 8.66 -13.92 21.74
CA LEU A 372 7.67 -14.61 20.92
C LEU A 372 8.16 -16.00 20.47
N LEU A 373 9.36 -16.08 19.89
CA LEU A 373 9.90 -17.36 19.38
C LEU A 373 10.08 -18.40 20.49
N PRO A 374 10.64 -18.08 21.68
CA PRO A 374 10.68 -19.00 22.81
C PRO A 374 9.29 -19.48 23.25
N LEU A 375 8.30 -18.58 23.35
CA LEU A 375 6.93 -18.94 23.74
C LEU A 375 6.30 -19.90 22.73
N LEU A 376 6.43 -19.62 21.43
CA LEU A 376 5.95 -20.52 20.38
C LEU A 376 6.69 -21.86 20.42
N GLY A 377 8.00 -21.83 20.70
CA GLY A 377 8.78 -23.06 20.79
C GLY A 377 8.38 -23.97 21.97
N GLU A 378 8.05 -23.37 23.12
CA GLU A 378 7.46 -24.11 24.25
C GLU A 378 6.10 -24.69 23.89
N ARG A 379 5.22 -23.89 23.26
CA ARG A 379 3.86 -24.31 22.86
C ARG A 379 3.88 -25.48 21.87
N TYR A 380 4.76 -25.43 20.87
CA TYR A 380 4.83 -26.46 19.83
C TYR A 380 5.81 -27.60 20.17
N GLY A 381 6.53 -27.53 21.28
CA GLY A 381 7.50 -28.54 21.68
C GLY A 381 8.71 -28.67 20.73
N ARG A 382 9.04 -27.61 19.98
CA ARG A 382 10.19 -27.57 19.05
C ARG A 382 10.78 -26.17 18.98
N GLU A 383 12.02 -26.04 18.50
CA GLU A 383 12.56 -24.73 18.17
C GLU A 383 11.76 -24.09 17.03
N VAL A 384 11.47 -22.79 17.19
CA VAL A 384 10.81 -21.95 16.18
C VAL A 384 11.76 -20.82 15.82
N THR A 385 12.16 -20.79 14.55
CA THR A 385 13.07 -19.78 14.01
C THR A 385 12.32 -18.56 13.46
N PRO A 386 12.99 -17.42 13.23
CA PRO A 386 12.41 -16.31 12.47
C PRO A 386 11.90 -16.76 11.09
N GLU A 387 12.62 -17.67 10.44
CA GLU A 387 12.29 -18.27 9.15
C GLU A 387 11.05 -19.16 9.21
N ASP A 388 10.88 -19.96 10.27
CA ASP A 388 9.65 -20.73 10.51
C ASP A 388 8.45 -19.78 10.64
N LEU A 389 8.56 -18.71 11.44
CA LEU A 389 7.48 -17.74 11.61
C LEU A 389 7.17 -17.01 10.29
N ALA A 390 8.19 -16.62 9.54
CA ALA A 390 8.08 -16.03 8.21
C ALA A 390 7.33 -16.96 7.23
N ALA A 391 7.70 -18.24 7.22
CA ALA A 391 7.04 -19.26 6.41
C ALA A 391 5.58 -19.44 6.85
N TYR A 392 5.30 -19.58 8.14
CA TYR A 392 3.94 -19.69 8.66
C TYR A 392 3.04 -18.55 8.15
N VAL A 393 3.50 -17.29 8.23
CA VAL A 393 2.75 -16.13 7.72
C VAL A 393 2.46 -16.25 6.22
N MET A 394 3.44 -16.69 5.42
CA MET A 394 3.22 -16.86 3.98
C MET A 394 2.26 -18.01 3.66
N GLY A 395 2.32 -19.11 4.41
CA GLY A 395 1.38 -20.22 4.27
C GLY A 395 -0.07 -19.77 4.53
N VAL A 396 -0.28 -18.92 5.53
CA VAL A 396 -1.61 -18.51 6.02
C VAL A 396 -2.18 -17.27 5.32
N ALA A 397 -1.35 -16.28 4.98
CA ALA A 397 -1.81 -14.97 4.48
C ALA A 397 -1.26 -14.63 3.07
N GLY A 398 -0.42 -15.50 2.50
CA GLY A 398 0.19 -15.31 1.18
C GLY A 398 -0.70 -15.73 -0.01
N HIS A 399 -2.02 -15.74 0.13
CA HIS A 399 -2.96 -16.19 -0.92
C HIS A 399 -4.30 -15.45 -0.92
N ASP A 400 -5.06 -15.64 -2.00
CA ASP A 400 -6.33 -14.94 -2.24
C ASP A 400 -7.47 -15.37 -1.30
N ALA A 401 -7.53 -16.65 -0.92
CA ALA A 401 -8.61 -17.13 -0.06
C ALA A 401 -8.57 -16.48 1.34
N TYR A 402 -7.39 -16.11 1.86
CA TYR A 402 -7.29 -15.27 3.05
C TYR A 402 -7.98 -13.90 2.86
N VAL A 403 -7.73 -13.23 1.73
CA VAL A 403 -8.34 -11.92 1.41
C VAL A 403 -9.85 -12.04 1.16
N GLN A 404 -10.30 -13.17 0.61
CA GLN A 404 -11.73 -13.48 0.49
C GLN A 404 -12.37 -13.70 1.87
N ARG A 405 -11.75 -14.52 2.73
CA ARG A 405 -12.23 -14.87 4.06
C ARG A 405 -12.38 -13.65 4.98
N PHE A 406 -11.42 -12.73 4.91
CA PHE A 406 -11.34 -11.55 5.78
C PHE A 406 -11.65 -10.24 5.06
N ASP A 407 -12.40 -10.25 3.95
CA ASP A 407 -12.67 -9.04 3.14
C ASP A 407 -13.19 -7.88 3.98
N GLU A 408 -14.21 -8.12 4.80
CA GLU A 408 -14.81 -7.10 5.66
C GLU A 408 -13.82 -6.57 6.68
N ALA A 409 -13.03 -7.46 7.29
CA ALA A 409 -12.02 -7.09 8.28
C ALA A 409 -10.91 -6.22 7.67
N LEU A 410 -10.48 -6.56 6.46
CA LEU A 410 -9.43 -5.86 5.71
C LEU A 410 -9.89 -4.51 5.12
N GLU A 411 -11.19 -4.15 5.19
CA GLU A 411 -11.67 -2.81 4.79
C GLU A 411 -11.06 -1.71 5.68
N GLY A 412 -10.93 -1.97 6.99
CA GLY A 412 -10.50 -0.99 7.98
C GLY A 412 -9.36 -1.44 8.89
N SER A 413 -8.89 -2.68 8.76
CA SER A 413 -7.89 -3.29 9.63
C SER A 413 -6.68 -3.80 8.84
N PRO A 414 -5.44 -3.63 9.35
CA PRO A 414 -4.28 -4.29 8.77
C PRO A 414 -4.36 -5.81 8.95
N VAL A 415 -3.59 -6.55 8.15
CA VAL A 415 -3.47 -8.01 8.20
C VAL A 415 -3.18 -8.52 9.63
N ARG A 416 -3.96 -9.52 10.04
CA ARG A 416 -3.80 -10.29 11.28
C ARG A 416 -3.61 -11.76 10.97
N VAL A 417 -2.77 -12.44 11.73
CA VAL A 417 -2.38 -13.81 11.43
C VAL A 417 -3.06 -14.74 12.44
N PRO A 418 -3.99 -15.61 12.03
CA PRO A 418 -4.48 -16.65 12.93
C PRO A 418 -3.32 -17.59 13.27
N LEU A 419 -2.84 -17.56 14.50
CA LEU A 419 -1.83 -18.48 15.02
C LEU A 419 -2.53 -19.68 15.61
N THR A 420 -2.39 -20.86 14.99
CA THR A 420 -2.97 -22.09 15.51
C THR A 420 -2.30 -22.53 16.81
N ALA A 421 -3.06 -23.12 17.74
CA ALA A 421 -2.51 -23.80 18.91
C ALA A 421 -2.04 -25.23 18.58
N ASP A 422 -2.38 -25.77 17.40
CA ASP A 422 -2.04 -27.12 16.95
C ASP A 422 -0.63 -27.17 16.32
N PRO A 423 0.33 -27.91 16.91
CA PRO A 423 1.69 -28.03 16.37
C PRO A 423 1.78 -28.65 14.97
N ASP A 424 0.84 -29.54 14.60
CA ASP A 424 0.81 -30.19 13.29
C ASP A 424 0.32 -29.23 12.21
N LEU A 425 -0.72 -28.45 12.50
CA LEU A 425 -1.17 -27.37 11.61
C LEU A 425 -0.08 -26.29 11.45
N PHE A 426 0.61 -25.93 12.53
CA PHE A 426 1.76 -25.03 12.46
C PHE A 426 2.84 -25.57 11.52
N THR A 427 3.21 -26.85 11.68
CA THR A 427 4.24 -27.49 10.85
C THR A 427 3.83 -27.58 9.38
N ARG A 428 2.55 -27.86 9.09
CA ARG A 428 2.01 -27.86 7.71
C ARG A 428 2.07 -26.46 7.10
N ALA A 429 1.65 -25.44 7.84
CA ALA A 429 1.71 -24.05 7.41
C ALA A 429 3.14 -23.58 7.12
N VAL A 430 4.09 -23.95 7.98
CA VAL A 430 5.52 -23.67 7.75
C VAL A 430 5.97 -24.32 6.44
N LYS A 431 5.76 -25.63 6.24
CA LYS A 431 6.21 -26.31 5.00
C LYS A 431 5.62 -25.71 3.73
N LEU A 432 4.34 -25.35 3.76
CA LEU A 432 3.66 -24.72 2.64
C LEU A 432 4.21 -23.31 2.37
N GLY A 433 4.41 -22.53 3.43
CA GLY A 433 4.99 -21.20 3.37
C GLY A 433 6.45 -21.16 2.92
N GLU A 434 7.23 -22.15 3.34
CA GLU A 434 8.61 -22.37 2.89
C GLU A 434 8.69 -22.59 1.38
N ARG A 435 7.76 -23.39 0.83
CA ARG A 435 7.63 -23.60 -0.62
C ARG A 435 7.28 -22.29 -1.33
N LEU A 436 6.33 -21.52 -0.81
CA LEU A 436 5.93 -20.22 -1.38
C LEU A 436 7.05 -19.19 -1.32
N LEU A 437 7.77 -19.10 -0.21
CA LEU A 437 8.92 -18.21 -0.06
C LEU A 437 10.04 -18.57 -1.04
N TRP A 438 10.35 -19.87 -1.17
CA TRP A 438 11.31 -20.33 -2.18
C TRP A 438 10.89 -19.95 -3.61
N LEU A 439 9.61 -20.15 -3.97
CA LEU A 439 9.07 -19.75 -5.27
C LEU A 439 9.15 -18.23 -5.49
N GLN A 440 8.64 -17.43 -4.57
CA GLN A 440 8.54 -15.97 -4.71
C GLN A 440 9.90 -15.27 -4.61
N THR A 441 10.92 -15.95 -4.07
CA THR A 441 12.32 -15.51 -4.11
C THR A 441 13.09 -16.09 -5.30
N TYR A 442 12.42 -16.76 -6.24
CA TYR A 442 13.03 -17.38 -7.42
C TYR A 442 14.15 -18.37 -7.08
N GLY A 443 14.01 -19.07 -5.95
CA GLY A 443 14.98 -20.04 -5.46
C GLY A 443 16.20 -19.44 -4.75
N GLU A 444 16.20 -18.13 -4.45
CA GLU A 444 17.30 -17.47 -3.74
C GLU A 444 17.27 -17.68 -2.22
N ARG A 445 16.11 -17.99 -1.65
CA ARG A 445 15.90 -18.19 -0.21
C ARG A 445 15.11 -19.47 0.04
N PHE A 446 15.11 -19.95 1.28
CA PHE A 446 14.33 -21.13 1.69
C PHE A 446 14.66 -22.37 0.84
N THR A 447 15.95 -22.59 0.60
CA THR A 447 16.43 -23.70 -0.21
C THR A 447 16.52 -24.98 0.61
N GLY A 448 16.39 -26.12 -0.06
CA GLY A 448 16.34 -27.46 0.55
C GLY A 448 16.45 -28.55 -0.51
N ALA A 449 16.34 -29.81 -0.10
CA ALA A 449 16.47 -30.96 -1.01
C ALA A 449 15.43 -30.96 -2.15
N ASP A 450 14.21 -30.50 -1.87
CA ASP A 450 13.08 -30.35 -2.78
C ASP A 450 12.89 -28.90 -3.30
N ARG A 451 13.75 -27.99 -2.83
CA ARG A 451 13.76 -26.54 -3.09
C ARG A 451 15.18 -26.10 -3.50
N PRO A 452 15.69 -26.51 -4.67
CA PRO A 452 17.08 -26.24 -5.06
C PRO A 452 17.38 -24.74 -5.19
N ALA A 453 18.61 -24.35 -4.87
CA ALA A 453 19.08 -22.96 -4.98
C ALA A 453 19.12 -22.47 -6.43
N GLY A 454 18.65 -21.24 -6.65
CA GLY A 454 18.68 -20.53 -7.93
C GLY A 454 17.86 -21.21 -9.04
N ARG A 455 16.89 -22.05 -8.68
CA ARG A 455 16.04 -22.77 -9.62
C ARG A 455 14.59 -22.73 -9.16
N VAL A 456 13.68 -22.68 -10.11
CA VAL A 456 12.23 -22.85 -9.88
C VAL A 456 11.76 -24.15 -10.56
N PRO A 457 10.58 -24.71 -10.19
CA PRO A 457 10.11 -25.98 -10.72
C PRO A 457 9.90 -25.93 -12.23
N ARG A 458 10.23 -27.03 -12.92
CA ARG A 458 9.82 -27.21 -14.31
C ARG A 458 8.37 -27.67 -14.33
N ILE A 459 7.51 -26.95 -15.05
CA ILE A 459 6.11 -27.28 -15.21
C ILE A 459 5.91 -27.97 -16.56
N PRO A 460 5.46 -29.24 -16.60
CA PRO A 460 5.17 -29.92 -17.85
C PRO A 460 4.20 -29.13 -18.72
N GLY A 461 4.54 -28.93 -19.99
CA GLY A 461 3.70 -28.18 -20.95
C GLY A 461 3.86 -26.66 -20.90
N LEU A 462 4.51 -26.10 -19.88
CA LEU A 462 4.81 -24.67 -19.81
C LEU A 462 6.20 -24.39 -20.39
N GLY A 463 6.25 -23.70 -21.54
CA GLY A 463 7.51 -23.39 -22.20
C GLY A 463 7.37 -22.61 -23.49
N TRP A 464 8.52 -22.12 -23.98
CA TRP A 464 8.62 -21.43 -25.26
C TRP A 464 8.37 -22.41 -26.41
N GLU A 465 7.40 -22.10 -27.24
CA GLU A 465 7.31 -22.67 -28.59
C GLU A 465 8.21 -21.89 -29.55
N ALA A 466 8.23 -20.56 -29.40
CA ALA A 466 9.15 -19.67 -30.08
C ALA A 466 9.58 -18.56 -29.10
N PRO A 467 10.88 -18.35 -28.84
CA PRO A 467 11.32 -17.28 -27.94
C PRO A 467 11.06 -15.89 -28.56
N VAL A 468 10.99 -14.86 -27.72
CA VAL A 468 10.97 -13.47 -28.21
C VAL A 468 12.35 -13.14 -28.77
N THR A 469 12.40 -12.59 -29.98
CA THR A 469 13.66 -12.19 -30.63
C THR A 469 13.74 -10.70 -30.94
N ALA A 470 12.60 -10.00 -30.91
CA ALA A 470 12.54 -8.57 -31.12
C ALA A 470 11.79 -7.87 -29.98
N LEU A 471 12.26 -6.68 -29.60
CA LEU A 471 11.60 -5.88 -28.57
C LEU A 471 10.15 -5.54 -28.99
N PRO A 472 9.12 -5.92 -28.21
CA PRO A 472 7.75 -5.60 -28.56
C PRO A 472 7.51 -4.09 -28.58
N ALA A 473 6.85 -3.60 -29.64
CA ALA A 473 6.66 -2.17 -29.86
C ALA A 473 5.84 -1.49 -28.74
N SER A 474 4.84 -2.16 -28.20
CA SER A 474 4.01 -1.65 -27.10
C SER A 474 3.30 -2.79 -26.36
N PRO A 475 2.65 -2.54 -25.21
CA PRO A 475 1.87 -3.57 -24.51
C PRO A 475 0.76 -4.22 -25.36
N ARG A 476 0.34 -3.58 -26.47
CA ARG A 476 -0.65 -4.16 -27.40
C ARG A 476 -0.12 -5.35 -28.21
N ALA A 477 1.19 -5.54 -28.23
CA ALA A 477 1.84 -6.70 -28.85
C ALA A 477 1.80 -7.95 -27.96
N VAL A 478 1.14 -7.87 -26.80
CA VAL A 478 0.87 -9.02 -25.92
C VAL A 478 -0.57 -9.47 -26.10
N SER A 479 -0.78 -10.75 -26.39
CA SER A 479 -2.11 -11.35 -26.48
C SER A 479 -2.14 -12.72 -25.83
N TYR A 480 -3.31 -13.15 -25.38
CA TYR A 480 -3.50 -14.44 -24.74
C TYR A 480 -4.73 -15.14 -25.34
N ASP A 481 -4.57 -16.42 -25.67
CA ASP A 481 -5.68 -17.28 -26.08
C ASP A 481 -5.97 -18.30 -24.97
N PRO A 482 -7.12 -18.19 -24.27
CA PRO A 482 -7.49 -19.12 -23.21
C PRO A 482 -7.79 -20.53 -23.71
N ALA A 483 -8.21 -20.70 -24.97
CA ALA A 483 -8.55 -22.01 -25.52
C ALA A 483 -7.31 -22.86 -25.80
N THR A 484 -6.22 -22.23 -26.25
CA THR A 484 -4.96 -22.91 -26.52
C THR A 484 -3.91 -22.71 -25.43
N GLN A 485 -4.20 -21.91 -24.39
CA GLN A 485 -3.28 -21.56 -23.31
C GLN A 485 -1.97 -20.95 -23.80
N ARG A 486 -2.06 -20.12 -24.86
CA ARG A 486 -0.91 -19.49 -25.53
C ARG A 486 -0.82 -18.03 -25.14
N LEU A 487 0.35 -17.63 -24.63
CA LEU A 487 0.72 -16.23 -24.41
C LEU A 487 1.67 -15.80 -25.53
N THR A 488 1.23 -14.85 -26.36
CA THR A 488 2.05 -14.24 -27.41
C THR A 488 2.65 -12.94 -26.90
N VAL A 489 3.96 -12.76 -27.11
CA VAL A 489 4.72 -11.57 -26.74
C VAL A 489 5.53 -11.12 -27.95
N GLY A 490 5.02 -10.15 -28.70
CA GLY A 490 5.66 -9.75 -29.97
C GLY A 490 5.69 -10.92 -30.96
N ASP A 491 6.88 -11.41 -31.27
CA ASP A 491 7.14 -12.55 -32.14
C ASP A 491 7.27 -13.89 -31.39
N GLY A 492 7.36 -13.87 -30.06
CA GLY A 492 7.47 -15.06 -29.22
C GLY A 492 6.12 -15.63 -28.79
N VAL A 493 6.10 -16.93 -28.49
CA VAL A 493 4.94 -17.65 -27.97
C VAL A 493 5.33 -18.63 -26.87
N VAL A 494 4.71 -18.45 -25.69
CA VAL A 494 4.75 -19.40 -24.58
C VAL A 494 3.46 -20.22 -24.57
N THR A 495 3.58 -21.53 -24.36
CA THR A 495 2.45 -22.47 -24.24
C THR A 495 2.27 -22.90 -22.78
N GLY A 496 1.09 -23.45 -22.43
CA GLY A 496 0.81 -23.98 -21.09
C GLY A 496 0.54 -22.92 -20.02
N VAL A 497 0.20 -21.69 -20.42
CA VAL A 497 -0.17 -20.61 -19.48
C VAL A 497 -1.67 -20.72 -19.18
N SER A 498 -2.03 -21.12 -17.97
CA SER A 498 -3.45 -21.25 -17.59
C SER A 498 -4.16 -19.89 -17.50
N PRO A 499 -5.50 -19.85 -17.64
CA PRO A 499 -6.26 -18.61 -17.49
C PRO A 499 -6.08 -17.94 -16.12
N GLU A 500 -5.95 -18.74 -15.06
CA GLU A 500 -5.73 -18.28 -13.68
C GLU A 500 -4.36 -17.60 -13.54
N VAL A 501 -3.30 -18.19 -14.12
CA VAL A 501 -1.95 -17.59 -14.15
C VAL A 501 -1.97 -16.29 -14.95
N ARG A 502 -2.63 -16.27 -16.11
CA ARG A 502 -2.77 -15.06 -16.91
C ARG A 502 -3.51 -13.94 -16.17
N ALA A 503 -4.53 -14.30 -15.40
CA ALA A 503 -5.37 -13.40 -14.63
C ALA A 503 -4.79 -13.04 -13.26
N PHE A 504 -3.65 -13.60 -12.85
CA PHE A 504 -3.09 -13.41 -11.52
C PHE A 504 -2.85 -11.93 -11.21
N THR A 505 -3.40 -11.47 -10.09
CA THR A 505 -3.26 -10.08 -9.63
C THR A 505 -2.80 -10.00 -8.18
N VAL A 506 -2.13 -8.91 -7.84
CA VAL A 506 -1.93 -8.47 -6.45
C VAL A 506 -2.71 -7.18 -6.26
N SER A 507 -3.78 -7.21 -5.47
CA SER A 507 -4.65 -6.07 -5.23
C SER A 507 -5.15 -5.37 -6.50
N GLY A 508 -5.45 -6.14 -7.55
CA GLY A 508 -5.93 -5.66 -8.86
C GLY A 508 -4.85 -5.25 -9.85
N MET A 509 -3.57 -5.30 -9.45
CA MET A 509 -2.45 -5.17 -10.37
C MET A 509 -2.19 -6.51 -11.06
N ASN A 510 -2.49 -6.62 -12.36
CA ASN A 510 -2.09 -7.80 -13.14
C ASN A 510 -0.57 -7.86 -13.27
N ILE A 511 0.03 -8.96 -12.80
CA ILE A 511 1.48 -9.10 -12.67
C ILE A 511 2.15 -9.19 -14.05
N LEU A 512 1.60 -10.00 -14.96
CA LEU A 512 2.17 -10.18 -16.30
C LEU A 512 2.07 -8.90 -17.13
N ASP A 513 0.94 -8.19 -17.09
CA ASP A 513 0.77 -6.94 -17.83
C ASP A 513 1.78 -5.87 -17.38
N LYS A 514 2.06 -5.81 -16.07
CA LYS A 514 3.07 -4.89 -15.52
C LYS A 514 4.48 -5.28 -15.94
N TRP A 515 4.84 -6.55 -15.77
CA TRP A 515 6.17 -7.06 -16.07
C TRP A 515 6.50 -6.91 -17.57
N LEU A 516 5.58 -7.35 -18.44
CA LEU A 516 5.73 -7.28 -19.90
C LEU A 516 5.70 -5.84 -20.38
N GLY A 517 4.77 -5.02 -19.88
CA GLY A 517 4.65 -3.64 -20.30
C GLY A 517 5.92 -2.82 -20.00
N ALA A 518 6.61 -3.11 -18.88
CA ALA A 518 7.90 -2.49 -18.57
C ALA A 518 9.00 -2.85 -19.58
N ARG A 519 8.89 -3.98 -20.28
CA ARG A 519 9.83 -4.53 -21.27
C ARG A 519 9.33 -4.38 -22.72
N THR A 520 8.75 -3.21 -23.02
CA THR A 520 8.37 -2.81 -24.39
C THR A 520 9.08 -1.52 -24.80
N ALA A 521 9.13 -1.23 -26.10
CA ALA A 521 9.73 0.00 -26.64
C ALA A 521 9.06 1.26 -26.06
N THR A 522 7.73 1.29 -25.99
CA THR A 522 7.00 2.42 -25.37
C THR A 522 7.06 2.41 -23.84
N GLY A 523 7.23 1.25 -23.20
CA GLY A 523 7.12 1.11 -21.76
C GLY A 523 5.69 1.22 -21.22
N ILE A 524 5.55 1.55 -19.93
CA ILE A 524 4.28 1.70 -19.22
C ILE A 524 4.20 2.98 -18.38
N GLY A 525 2.98 3.37 -18.03
CA GLY A 525 2.72 4.49 -17.13
C GLY A 525 3.23 5.81 -17.72
N ARG A 526 3.94 6.60 -16.91
CA ARG A 526 4.47 7.91 -17.34
C ARG A 526 5.47 7.81 -18.49
N ALA A 527 6.26 6.73 -18.55
CA ALA A 527 7.26 6.52 -19.59
C ALA A 527 6.63 6.30 -20.98
N ALA A 528 5.41 5.76 -21.04
CA ALA A 528 4.68 5.51 -22.29
C ALA A 528 3.91 6.73 -22.82
N GLY A 529 3.80 7.80 -22.02
CA GLY A 529 2.98 8.96 -22.32
C GLY A 529 3.77 10.16 -22.81
N LYS A 530 3.04 11.19 -23.28
CA LYS A 530 3.62 12.51 -23.62
C LYS A 530 4.34 13.19 -22.44
N ALA A 531 4.03 12.76 -21.22
CA ALA A 531 4.65 13.22 -19.98
C ALA A 531 5.98 12.51 -19.65
N ALA A 532 6.48 11.63 -20.52
CA ALA A 532 7.79 10.99 -20.33
C ALA A 532 8.90 12.04 -20.29
N THR A 533 9.68 12.00 -19.21
CA THR A 533 10.82 12.89 -18.99
C THR A 533 11.95 12.57 -19.98
N PRO A 534 12.93 13.48 -20.21
CA PRO A 534 14.00 13.24 -21.17
C PRO A 534 14.72 11.90 -20.97
N LEU A 535 15.03 11.55 -19.72
CA LEU A 535 15.70 10.29 -19.39
C LEU A 535 14.76 9.07 -19.44
N ASP A 536 13.46 9.23 -19.16
CA ASP A 536 12.49 8.13 -19.30
C ASP A 536 12.34 7.66 -20.77
N ARG A 537 12.63 8.54 -21.74
CA ARG A 537 12.60 8.23 -23.18
C ARG A 537 13.76 7.36 -23.62
N ILE A 538 14.83 7.30 -22.84
CA ILE A 538 15.89 6.32 -23.04
C ILE A 538 15.36 4.99 -22.52
N ARG A 539 15.09 4.10 -23.46
CA ARG A 539 14.41 2.82 -23.26
C ARG A 539 15.28 1.69 -23.84
N PRO A 540 15.01 0.42 -23.48
CA PRO A 540 15.64 -0.71 -24.13
C PRO A 540 15.43 -0.61 -25.64
N THR A 541 16.46 -0.97 -26.41
CA THR A 541 16.41 -0.99 -27.89
C THR A 541 16.24 -2.40 -28.45
N GLU A 542 16.49 -3.41 -27.63
CA GLU A 542 16.41 -4.83 -27.96
C GLU A 542 15.77 -5.60 -26.80
N TRP A 543 15.35 -6.83 -27.08
CA TRP A 543 14.90 -7.76 -26.05
C TRP A 543 16.14 -8.39 -25.42
N ALA A 544 16.35 -8.20 -24.12
CA ALA A 544 17.52 -8.76 -23.45
C ALA A 544 17.43 -10.30 -23.41
N ASP A 545 18.57 -10.97 -23.63
CA ASP A 545 18.65 -12.43 -23.66
C ASP A 545 18.03 -13.09 -22.41
N GLU A 546 18.27 -12.50 -21.24
CA GLU A 546 17.77 -12.98 -19.95
C GLU A 546 16.24 -12.88 -19.78
N TRP A 547 15.54 -12.03 -20.53
CA TRP A 547 14.11 -11.79 -20.32
C TRP A 547 13.24 -12.98 -20.76
N ASN A 548 13.71 -13.82 -21.68
CA ASN A 548 13.00 -15.06 -22.00
C ASN A 548 13.02 -16.04 -20.81
N ASP A 549 14.13 -16.09 -20.07
CA ASP A 549 14.28 -16.92 -18.88
C ASP A 549 13.54 -16.30 -17.69
N GLU A 550 13.68 -15.00 -17.44
CA GLU A 550 12.97 -14.29 -16.37
C GLU A 550 11.44 -14.40 -16.52
N LEU A 551 10.91 -14.28 -17.75
CA LEU A 551 9.47 -14.44 -18.00
C LEU A 551 9.01 -15.88 -17.76
N LEU A 552 9.79 -16.86 -18.23
CA LEU A 552 9.45 -18.26 -18.06
C LEU A 552 9.47 -18.66 -16.58
N ASP A 553 10.44 -18.17 -15.81
CA ASP A 553 10.51 -18.38 -14.38
C ASP A 553 9.38 -17.68 -13.63
N LEU A 554 9.01 -16.44 -14.01
CA LEU A 554 7.82 -15.78 -13.49
C LEU A 554 6.56 -16.63 -13.73
N LEU A 555 6.37 -17.16 -14.94
CA LEU A 555 5.23 -18.00 -15.26
C LEU A 555 5.22 -19.30 -14.43
N ARG A 556 6.38 -19.93 -14.22
CA ARG A 556 6.51 -21.13 -13.36
C ARG A 556 6.16 -20.82 -11.90
N VAL A 557 6.70 -19.72 -11.37
CA VAL A 557 6.41 -19.24 -10.01
C VAL A 557 4.93 -18.96 -9.83
N LEU A 558 4.29 -18.26 -10.77
CA LEU A 558 2.86 -17.97 -10.70
C LEU A 558 2.01 -19.25 -10.84
N THR A 559 2.40 -20.18 -11.71
CA THR A 559 1.70 -21.45 -11.89
C THR A 559 1.68 -22.27 -10.61
N GLU A 560 2.84 -22.42 -9.96
CA GLU A 560 2.93 -23.15 -8.69
C GLU A 560 2.25 -22.39 -7.54
N THR A 561 2.34 -21.06 -7.51
CA THR A 561 1.64 -20.25 -6.49
C THR A 561 0.13 -20.43 -6.62
N VAL A 562 -0.40 -20.44 -7.86
CA VAL A 562 -1.83 -20.69 -8.10
C VAL A 562 -2.23 -22.11 -7.72
N SER A 563 -1.42 -23.13 -8.05
CA SER A 563 -1.76 -24.52 -7.72
C SER A 563 -1.79 -24.78 -6.21
N LEU A 564 -0.95 -24.08 -5.44
CA LEU A 564 -0.92 -24.18 -3.98
C LEU A 564 -2.07 -23.42 -3.29
N GLY A 565 -2.82 -22.58 -4.03
CA GLY A 565 -3.87 -21.75 -3.46
C GLY A 565 -5.01 -22.54 -2.81
N GLY A 566 -5.31 -23.74 -3.31
CA GLY A 566 -6.29 -24.66 -2.71
C GLY A 566 -5.79 -25.20 -1.37
N ASP A 567 -4.56 -25.72 -1.34
CA ASP A 567 -3.93 -26.22 -0.11
C ASP A 567 -3.86 -25.14 0.99
N GLN A 568 -3.60 -23.88 0.60
CA GLN A 568 -3.61 -22.75 1.54
C GLN A 568 -5.01 -22.42 2.05
N ALA A 569 -6.04 -22.52 1.20
CA ALA A 569 -7.43 -22.29 1.59
C ALA A 569 -7.91 -23.35 2.58
N ASP A 570 -7.69 -24.63 2.27
CA ASP A 570 -8.06 -25.75 3.14
C ASP A 570 -7.34 -25.65 4.49
N LEU A 571 -6.04 -25.35 4.47
CA LEU A 571 -5.26 -25.15 5.69
C LEU A 571 -5.77 -23.97 6.53
N LEU A 572 -6.14 -22.85 5.90
CA LEU A 572 -6.70 -21.71 6.61
C LEU A 572 -8.03 -22.07 7.28
N ASP A 573 -8.90 -22.81 6.60
CA ASP A 573 -10.18 -23.27 7.16
C ASP A 573 -9.97 -24.23 8.34
N GLU A 574 -9.02 -25.17 8.24
CA GLU A 574 -8.64 -26.05 9.35
C GLU A 574 -8.09 -25.25 10.55
N ILE A 575 -7.22 -24.27 10.32
CA ILE A 575 -6.68 -23.39 11.37
C ILE A 575 -7.78 -22.61 12.07
N LEU A 576 -8.72 -22.04 11.32
CA LEU A 576 -9.82 -21.24 11.87
C LEU A 576 -10.90 -22.08 12.57
N ALA A 577 -11.00 -23.37 12.25
CA ALA A 577 -11.88 -24.31 12.93
C ALA A 577 -11.30 -24.83 14.25
N GLY A 578 -9.97 -24.75 14.42
CA GLY A 578 -9.27 -25.16 15.63
C GLY A 578 -9.05 -24.03 16.64
N ASP A 579 -8.40 -24.36 17.75
CA ASP A 579 -8.02 -23.38 18.76
C ASP A 579 -6.90 -22.46 18.23
N LEU A 580 -7.07 -21.16 18.43
CA LEU A 580 -6.07 -20.14 18.09
C LEU A 580 -5.39 -19.63 19.35
N ILE A 581 -4.12 -19.26 19.24
CA ILE A 581 -3.39 -18.52 20.27
C ILE A 581 -3.80 -17.05 20.16
N PRO A 582 -4.52 -16.50 21.15
CA PRO A 582 -4.99 -15.12 21.08
C PRO A 582 -3.85 -14.13 21.32
N ALA A 583 -3.97 -12.93 20.75
CA ALA A 583 -2.95 -11.88 20.81
C ALA A 583 -2.60 -11.45 22.24
N ASN A 584 -3.55 -11.53 23.18
CA ASN A 584 -3.34 -11.19 24.59
C ASN A 584 -2.52 -12.24 25.36
N GLU A 585 -2.29 -13.43 24.80
CA GLU A 585 -1.38 -14.45 25.34
C GLU A 585 0.04 -14.34 24.76
N LEU A 586 0.26 -13.44 23.80
CA LEU A 586 1.55 -13.21 23.19
C LEU A 586 2.27 -12.01 23.83
N PRO A 587 3.61 -11.98 23.81
CA PRO A 587 4.35 -10.79 24.21
C PRO A 587 4.02 -9.62 23.29
N GLU A 588 3.92 -8.42 23.86
CA GLU A 588 3.77 -7.19 23.11
C GLU A 588 5.14 -6.60 22.75
N PRO A 589 5.33 -6.10 21.52
CA PRO A 589 6.57 -5.44 21.15
C PRO A 589 6.75 -4.11 21.88
N THR A 590 7.96 -3.91 22.37
CA THR A 590 8.39 -2.67 23.00
C THR A 590 8.45 -1.52 21.99
N PRO A 591 8.37 -0.25 22.44
CA PRO A 591 8.58 0.90 21.57
C PRO A 591 9.93 0.91 20.84
N ALA A 592 10.96 0.27 21.42
CA ALA A 592 12.29 0.17 20.81
C ALA A 592 12.29 -0.81 19.62
N GLU A 593 11.61 -1.95 19.74
CA GLU A 593 11.50 -2.94 18.66
C GLU A 593 10.69 -2.39 17.47
N ARG A 594 9.64 -1.60 17.75
CA ARG A 594 8.87 -0.91 16.70
C ARG A 594 9.66 0.17 15.97
N LYS A 595 10.73 0.69 16.58
CA LYS A 595 11.53 1.78 16.00
C LYS A 595 12.44 1.25 14.90
N VAL A 596 12.56 2.06 13.84
CA VAL A 596 13.57 1.87 12.79
C VAL A 596 14.96 1.77 13.42
N PRO A 597 15.78 0.75 13.07
CA PRO A 597 17.17 0.65 13.48
C PRO A 597 17.93 1.94 13.22
N LYS A 598 18.88 2.25 14.10
CA LYS A 598 19.71 3.44 13.95
C LYS A 598 20.53 3.31 12.67
N THR A 599 20.28 4.21 11.72
CA THR A 599 21.02 4.26 10.46
C THR A 599 22.49 4.58 10.71
N ILE A 600 23.37 3.75 10.17
CA ILE A 600 24.82 3.94 10.18
C ILE A 600 25.20 4.82 8.98
N LYS A 601 26.27 5.61 9.12
CA LYS A 601 26.81 6.36 8.00
C LYS A 601 27.30 5.37 6.94
N ARG A 602 26.63 5.34 5.77
CA ARG A 602 27.07 4.53 4.63
C ARG A 602 28.45 5.01 4.17
N ASP A 603 29.38 4.07 4.05
CA ASP A 603 30.66 4.31 3.39
C ASP A 603 30.48 4.15 1.88
N PHE A 604 30.76 5.21 1.14
CA PHE A 604 30.67 5.22 -0.32
C PHE A 604 32.06 5.14 -0.98
N SER A 605 33.13 5.01 -0.21
CA SER A 605 34.52 5.03 -0.70
C SER A 605 34.95 3.74 -1.39
N THR A 606 34.31 2.62 -1.08
CA THR A 606 34.51 1.34 -1.76
C THR A 606 33.53 1.22 -2.92
N ALA A 607 34.07 1.06 -4.13
CA ALA A 607 33.33 0.34 -5.16
C ALA A 607 33.10 -1.06 -4.58
N GLN A 608 31.85 -1.45 -4.31
CA GLN A 608 31.54 -2.85 -4.06
C GLN A 608 31.75 -3.57 -5.40
N GLU A 609 33.00 -3.90 -5.71
CA GLU A 609 33.30 -5.05 -6.55
C GLU A 609 32.84 -6.28 -5.77
N GLU A 610 31.97 -7.06 -6.40
CA GLU A 610 31.48 -8.39 -5.95
C GLU A 610 30.51 -8.40 -4.76
N MET A 611 29.24 -8.10 -5.03
CA MET A 611 28.11 -8.81 -4.42
C MET A 611 26.98 -8.95 -5.43
N PHE A 612 27.13 -9.85 -6.41
CA PHE A 612 26.03 -10.49 -7.15
C PHE A 612 26.53 -11.80 -7.77
#